data_AF-Q6ZN68-F1
#
_entry.id   AF-Q6ZN68-F1
#
_cell.length_a   1.000
_cell.length_b   1.000
_cell.length_c   1.000
_cell.angle_alpha   90.00
_cell.angle_beta   90.00
_cell.angle_gamma   90.00
#
_symmetry.space_group_name_H-M   'P 1'
#
loop_
_entity.id
_entity.type
_entity.pdbx_description
1 polymer ?
#
loop_
_entity_poly.entity_id
_entity_poly.type
_entity_poly.pdbx_seq_one_letter_code
_entity_poly.pdbx_strand_id
1 'polypeptide(L)'
;MADSRRVIIASWYRTFMGIVNLFGLETKTCWNVTRIEPLNEVQSCEGLRDPACFYVGVIFILNGLMMGLFFIYGTYLSGTELGGLITVLCFFFNHGEATCVMWTPPLRESFSYPFLVLQMYVLTLILRTSSNDRRPFIALCLSNVAFMLPWQFAQFILFTQIASLFPMYVVGYIEPSKFQKIIYMNMISVTLSFILMFGNSMYLSSYYSSSLLMTWAIILKRNEIQKLGVSKLNCWLIQGSAWWCGTIILKFLTSKILGVSDHICLSDLIAAGILRYTDFDTLKYTCSPEFDFMEKATLLIYTKTLLLPVVMVITCFIFKKTVGDISRVLATNVYLRCCLCRCHAYNGKCQAVYTSSHCESSTLRRCRLEAWLQHA
;
A
#
# COMPACT_ATOMS: atom_id res chain seq x y z
N MET A 1 -3.09 -21.90 12.90
CA MET A 1 -2.56 -21.26 11.68
C MET A 1 -1.10 -21.67 11.50
N ALA A 2 -0.78 -22.49 10.50
CA ALA A 2 0.60 -22.68 10.09
C ALA A 2 1.11 -21.35 9.52
N ASP A 3 2.03 -20.70 10.24
CA ASP A 3 2.64 -19.45 9.80
C ASP A 3 3.56 -19.78 8.62
N SER A 4 3.15 -19.46 7.39
CA SER A 4 3.90 -19.77 6.16
C SER A 4 5.35 -19.30 6.24
N ARG A 5 5.61 -18.22 6.99
CA ARG A 5 6.95 -17.75 7.37
C ARG A 5 7.82 -18.87 7.97
N ARG A 6 7.27 -19.64 8.93
CA ARG A 6 8.00 -20.73 9.58
C ARG A 6 8.36 -21.84 8.60
N VAL A 7 7.49 -22.12 7.64
CA VAL A 7 7.74 -23.12 6.59
C VAL A 7 8.87 -22.65 5.66
N ILE A 8 8.83 -21.39 5.23
CA ILE A 8 9.86 -20.80 4.35
C ILE A 8 11.21 -20.75 5.06
N ILE A 9 11.26 -20.22 6.29
CA ILE A 9 12.51 -20.12 7.04
C ILE A 9 13.04 -21.50 7.41
N ALA A 10 12.18 -22.46 7.77
CA ALA A 10 12.62 -23.84 7.99
C ALA A 10 13.18 -24.48 6.72
N SER A 11 12.60 -24.19 5.55
CA SER A 11 13.11 -24.65 4.24
C SER A 11 14.49 -24.04 3.94
N TRP A 12 14.66 -22.73 4.16
CA TRP A 12 15.95 -22.05 4.04
C TRP A 12 16.99 -22.60 5.01
N TYR A 13 16.60 -22.82 6.26
CA TYR A 13 17.47 -23.40 7.27
C TYR A 13 17.92 -24.82 6.89
N ARG A 14 17.01 -25.68 6.42
CA ARG A 14 17.37 -27.03 5.94
C ARG A 14 18.32 -26.98 4.74
N THR A 15 18.10 -26.06 3.81
CA THR A 15 18.97 -25.86 2.66
C THR A 15 20.36 -25.40 3.09
N PHE A 16 20.42 -24.41 3.99
CA PHE A 16 21.66 -23.91 4.59
C PHE A 16 22.41 -25.04 5.32
N MET A 17 21.72 -25.83 6.14
CA MET A 17 22.28 -26.99 6.82
C MET A 17 22.85 -28.02 5.83
N GLY A 18 22.13 -28.29 4.74
CA GLY A 18 22.60 -29.17 3.67
C GLY A 18 23.92 -28.68 3.04
N ILE A 19 24.02 -27.38 2.77
CA ILE A 19 25.22 -26.74 2.22
C ILE A 19 26.38 -26.77 3.22
N VAL A 20 26.13 -26.36 4.48
CA VAL A 20 27.15 -26.34 5.54
C VAL A 20 27.69 -27.76 5.81
N ASN A 21 26.82 -28.77 5.81
CA ASN A 21 27.21 -30.17 5.97
C ASN A 21 28.06 -30.63 4.78
N LEU A 22 27.74 -30.19 3.55
CA LEU A 22 28.50 -30.56 2.35
C LEU A 22 29.93 -30.00 2.37
N PHE A 23 30.12 -28.78 2.89
CA PHE A 23 31.43 -28.11 2.96
C PHE A 23 32.19 -28.36 4.28
N GLY A 24 31.60 -29.09 5.23
CA GLY A 24 32.23 -29.38 6.53
C GLY A 24 32.50 -28.14 7.39
N LEU A 25 31.74 -27.06 7.21
CA LEU A 25 31.97 -25.80 7.92
C LEU A 25 31.40 -25.87 9.34
N GLU A 26 32.26 -25.70 10.35
CA GLU A 26 31.83 -25.59 11.75
C GLU A 26 31.27 -24.19 12.04
N THR A 27 29.95 -24.04 11.88
CA THR A 27 29.22 -22.78 12.13
C THR A 27 28.39 -22.82 13.42
N LYS A 28 28.77 -23.69 14.36
CA LYS A 28 28.13 -23.85 15.68
C LYS A 28 29.21 -24.00 16.75
N THR A 29 29.19 -23.14 17.75
CA THR A 29 29.96 -23.30 18.98
C THR A 29 28.98 -23.50 20.12
N CYS A 30 29.16 -24.56 20.91
CA CYS A 30 28.29 -24.85 22.05
C CYS A 30 29.10 -24.81 23.34
N TRP A 31 28.55 -24.14 24.34
CA TRP A 31 29.13 -23.97 25.66
C TRP A 31 28.19 -24.58 26.70
N ASN A 32 28.75 -25.28 27.70
CA ASN A 32 27.96 -25.70 28.85
C ASN A 32 27.96 -24.57 29.88
N VAL A 33 26.77 -24.05 30.18
CA VAL A 33 26.59 -22.98 31.16
C VAL A 33 26.17 -23.64 32.48
N THR A 34 27.04 -23.53 33.49
CA THR A 34 26.74 -23.95 34.86
C THR A 34 25.66 -23.03 35.44
N ARG A 35 24.62 -23.62 36.03
CA ARG A 35 23.55 -22.89 36.72
C ARG A 35 23.71 -23.12 38.23
N ILE A 36 23.18 -22.19 39.03
CA ILE A 36 23.18 -22.32 40.49
C ILE A 36 22.35 -23.57 40.85
N GLU A 37 22.94 -24.49 41.63
CA GLU A 37 22.27 -25.71 42.11
C GLU A 37 20.91 -25.35 42.75
N PRO A 38 19.83 -26.11 42.50
CA PRO A 38 19.79 -27.49 41.99
C PRO A 38 19.55 -27.61 40.46
N LEU A 39 19.82 -26.56 39.67
CA LEU A 39 19.53 -26.57 38.24
C LEU A 39 20.66 -27.24 37.43
N ASN A 40 20.31 -28.26 36.65
CA ASN A 40 21.25 -28.93 35.72
C ASN A 40 21.91 -27.93 34.76
N GLU A 41 23.14 -28.20 34.34
CA GLU A 41 23.81 -27.44 33.28
C GLU A 41 22.94 -27.39 32.00
N VAL A 42 22.98 -26.27 31.29
CA VAL A 42 22.30 -26.12 29.99
C VAL A 42 23.33 -25.83 28.93
N GLN A 43 23.23 -26.54 27.81
CA GLN A 43 24.04 -26.27 26.64
C GLN A 43 23.49 -25.02 25.93
N SER A 44 24.28 -23.94 25.91
CA SER A 44 24.01 -22.74 25.12
C SER A 44 24.84 -22.80 23.85
N CYS A 45 24.19 -22.73 22.69
CA CYS A 45 24.87 -22.79 21.41
C CYS A 45 24.73 -21.47 20.66
N GLU A 46 25.81 -21.04 20.03
CA GLU A 46 25.88 -19.85 19.20
C GLU A 46 26.33 -20.23 17.78
N GLY A 47 25.94 -19.39 16.82
CA GLY A 47 26.31 -19.53 15.41
C GLY A 47 25.12 -19.84 14.50
N LEU A 48 25.31 -19.68 13.19
CA LEU A 48 24.24 -19.81 12.18
C LEU A 48 23.62 -21.21 12.10
N ARG A 49 24.26 -22.22 12.69
CA ARG A 49 23.71 -23.57 12.83
C ARG A 49 22.77 -23.72 14.04
N ASP A 50 22.70 -22.72 14.91
CA ASP A 50 21.65 -22.63 15.91
C ASP A 50 20.39 -22.01 15.26
N PRO A 51 19.20 -22.63 15.35
CA PRO A 51 18.00 -22.12 14.70
C PRO A 51 17.62 -20.70 15.12
N ALA A 52 17.89 -20.30 16.37
CA ALA A 52 17.55 -18.96 16.85
C ALA A 52 18.51 -17.92 16.25
N CYS A 53 19.82 -18.19 16.27
CA CYS A 53 20.82 -17.34 15.62
C CYS A 53 20.60 -17.23 14.10
N PHE A 54 20.24 -18.33 13.43
CA PHE A 54 19.89 -18.32 12.01
C PHE A 54 18.70 -17.40 11.73
N TYR A 55 17.63 -17.56 12.51
CA TYR A 55 16.40 -16.77 12.34
C TYR A 55 16.68 -15.27 12.49
N VAL A 56 17.43 -14.86 13.52
CA VAL A 56 17.82 -13.46 13.72
C VAL A 56 18.79 -12.97 12.63
N GLY A 57 19.75 -13.79 12.23
CA GLY A 57 20.70 -13.46 11.16
C GLY A 57 20.00 -13.16 9.82
N VAL A 58 19.00 -13.96 9.46
CA VAL A 58 18.18 -13.74 8.25
C VAL A 58 17.47 -12.37 8.30
N ILE A 59 16.96 -11.97 9.47
CA ILE A 59 16.28 -10.68 9.64
C ILE A 59 17.25 -9.52 9.44
N PHE A 60 18.46 -9.62 10.00
CA PHE A 60 19.49 -8.60 9.83
C PHE A 60 19.96 -8.48 8.38
N ILE A 61 20.12 -9.59 7.66
CA ILE A 61 20.40 -9.58 6.22
C ILE A 61 19.27 -8.89 5.46
N LEU A 62 18.02 -9.23 5.75
CA LEU A 62 16.85 -8.67 5.08
C LEU A 62 16.68 -7.16 5.35
N ASN A 63 16.99 -6.70 6.56
CA ASN A 63 17.00 -5.27 6.91
C ASN A 63 18.23 -4.55 6.32
N GLY A 64 19.36 -5.22 6.15
CA GLY A 64 20.48 -4.70 5.35
C GLY A 64 20.09 -4.48 3.89
N LEU A 65 19.39 -5.44 3.28
CA LEU A 65 18.84 -5.30 1.93
C LEU A 65 17.83 -4.13 1.83
N MET A 66 17.06 -3.88 2.89
CA MET A 66 16.16 -2.73 2.97
C MET A 66 16.90 -1.40 2.80
N MET A 67 18.08 -1.24 3.41
CA MET A 67 18.89 -0.02 3.25
C MET A 67 19.32 0.17 1.80
N GLY A 68 19.72 -0.92 1.12
CA GLY A 68 20.00 -0.90 -0.31
C GLY A 68 18.78 -0.50 -1.15
N LEU A 69 17.60 -1.01 -0.80
CA LEU A 69 16.34 -0.64 -1.46
C LEU A 69 15.98 0.83 -1.24
N PHE A 70 16.19 1.38 -0.04
CA PHE A 70 15.99 2.82 0.21
C PHE A 70 16.93 3.69 -0.60
N PHE A 71 18.20 3.29 -0.74
CA PHE A 71 19.15 4.00 -1.60
C PHE A 71 18.66 4.03 -3.05
N ILE A 72 18.36 2.86 -3.62
CA ILE A 72 17.87 2.73 -5.01
C ILE A 72 16.57 3.51 -5.21
N TYR A 73 15.62 3.37 -4.29
CA TYR A 73 14.34 4.04 -4.38
C TYR A 73 14.47 5.56 -4.26
N GLY A 74 15.28 6.04 -3.31
CA GLY A 74 15.57 7.46 -3.13
C GLY A 74 16.25 8.08 -4.35
N THR A 75 17.27 7.40 -4.90
CA THR A 75 17.94 7.81 -6.15
C THR A 75 16.99 7.86 -7.33
N TYR A 76 16.09 6.87 -7.44
CA TYR A 76 15.09 6.85 -8.50
C TYR A 76 14.06 8.00 -8.37
N LEU A 77 13.66 8.34 -7.14
CA LEU A 77 12.70 9.41 -6.90
C LEU A 77 13.29 10.80 -7.18
N SER A 78 14.52 11.06 -6.71
CA SER A 78 15.22 12.33 -6.86
C SER A 78 15.87 12.52 -8.23
N GLY A 79 16.14 11.44 -8.95
CA GLY A 79 16.94 11.43 -10.18
C GLY A 79 18.44 11.64 -9.94
N THR A 80 18.90 11.56 -8.69
CA THR A 80 20.29 11.81 -8.29
C THR A 80 20.74 10.83 -7.22
N GLU A 81 21.99 10.37 -7.29
CA GLU A 81 22.59 9.48 -6.27
C GLU A 81 22.58 10.13 -4.88
N LEU A 82 22.77 11.45 -4.82
CA LEU A 82 22.69 12.24 -3.60
C LEU A 82 21.34 12.08 -2.88
N GLY A 83 20.22 11.99 -3.61
CA GLY A 83 18.91 11.78 -2.99
C GLY A 83 18.76 10.40 -2.35
N GLY A 84 19.39 9.37 -2.93
CA GLY A 84 19.47 8.04 -2.32
C GLY A 84 20.31 8.05 -1.04
N LEU A 85 21.47 8.71 -1.08
CA LEU A 85 22.34 8.85 0.09
C LEU A 85 21.64 9.60 1.24
N ILE A 86 20.99 10.73 0.94
CA ILE A 86 20.23 11.52 1.92
C ILE A 86 19.12 10.65 2.54
N THR A 87 18.40 9.86 1.73
CA THR A 87 17.34 8.96 2.21
C THR A 87 17.87 7.97 3.24
N VAL A 88 19.00 7.32 2.96
CA VAL A 88 19.63 6.36 3.87
C VAL A 88 20.16 7.04 5.14
N LEU A 89 20.79 8.22 5.02
CA LEU A 89 21.24 8.99 6.18
C LEU A 89 20.06 9.38 7.08
N CYS A 90 18.97 9.91 6.51
CA CYS A 90 17.77 10.25 7.26
C CYS A 90 17.17 9.04 7.97
N PHE A 91 17.19 7.86 7.34
CA PHE A 91 16.77 6.62 7.98
C PHE A 91 17.67 6.26 9.17
N PHE A 92 18.99 6.32 9.02
CA PHE A 92 19.92 6.02 10.12
C PHE A 92 19.79 7.01 11.28
N PHE A 93 19.61 8.30 11.01
CA PHE A 93 19.37 9.31 12.04
C PHE A 93 18.08 9.05 12.84
N ASN A 94 17.07 8.44 12.22
CA ASN A 94 15.80 8.11 12.85
C ASN A 94 15.64 6.59 13.06
N HIS A 95 16.72 5.81 13.05
CA HIS A 95 16.65 4.34 12.97
C HIS A 95 15.85 3.74 14.14
N GLY A 96 16.07 4.26 15.35
CA GLY A 96 15.39 3.78 16.57
C GLY A 96 13.86 3.97 16.53
N GLU A 97 13.39 4.92 15.73
CA GLU A 97 11.96 5.21 15.54
C GLU A 97 11.41 4.59 14.25
N ALA A 98 12.27 4.40 13.24
CA ALA A 98 11.89 3.87 11.94
C ALA A 98 11.79 2.35 11.92
N THR A 99 12.47 1.63 12.82
CA THR A 99 12.42 0.17 12.91
C THR A 99 12.74 -0.34 14.32
N CYS A 100 11.96 -1.32 14.78
CA CYS A 100 12.22 -2.02 16.04
C CYS A 100 13.18 -3.20 15.88
N VAL A 101 13.79 -3.39 14.69
CA VAL A 101 14.61 -4.59 14.40
C VAL A 101 15.80 -4.77 15.36
N MET A 102 16.31 -3.68 15.93
CA MET A 102 17.40 -3.72 16.92
C MET A 102 16.92 -4.23 18.28
N TRP A 103 15.70 -3.88 18.70
CA TRP A 103 15.16 -4.19 20.03
C TRP A 103 14.37 -5.50 20.05
N THR A 104 13.58 -5.74 19.00
CA THR A 104 12.71 -6.91 18.87
C THR A 104 12.86 -7.51 17.47
N PRO A 105 14.04 -8.10 17.13
CA PRO A 105 14.28 -8.68 15.81
C PRO A 105 13.20 -9.66 15.32
N PRO A 106 12.66 -10.59 16.15
CA PRO A 106 11.82 -11.66 15.63
C PRO A 106 10.40 -11.25 15.23
N LEU A 107 10.09 -9.95 15.30
CA LEU A 107 8.81 -9.36 14.97
C LEU A 107 8.48 -9.56 13.47
N ARG A 108 7.21 -9.84 13.15
CA ARG A 108 6.76 -10.23 11.80
C ARG A 108 6.90 -9.11 10.78
N GLU A 109 6.71 -7.90 11.26
CA GLU A 109 6.87 -6.61 10.61
C GLU A 109 8.29 -6.50 10.03
N SER A 110 9.31 -6.89 10.81
CA SER A 110 10.72 -6.82 10.44
C SER A 110 11.08 -7.72 9.25
N PHE A 111 10.32 -8.80 9.02
CA PHE A 111 10.45 -9.61 7.81
C PHE A 111 9.77 -9.00 6.60
N SER A 112 8.67 -8.29 6.81
CA SER A 112 7.81 -7.82 5.73
C SER A 112 8.25 -6.45 5.21
N TYR A 113 8.85 -5.63 6.07
CA TYR A 113 9.21 -4.24 5.77
C TYR A 113 10.08 -4.09 4.51
N PRO A 114 11.08 -4.93 4.23
CA PRO A 114 11.91 -4.74 3.04
C PRO A 114 11.12 -5.01 1.74
N PHE A 115 10.15 -5.94 1.80
CA PHE A 115 9.24 -6.19 0.69
C PHE A 115 8.21 -5.07 0.51
N LEU A 116 7.81 -4.37 1.58
CA LEU A 116 7.01 -3.15 1.47
C LEU A 116 7.77 -2.06 0.69
N VAL A 117 9.05 -1.82 1.02
CA VAL A 117 9.88 -0.83 0.31
C VAL A 117 10.05 -1.22 -1.17
N LEU A 118 10.34 -2.50 -1.44
CA LEU A 118 10.44 -3.02 -2.80
C LEU A 118 9.13 -2.81 -3.58
N GLN A 119 7.99 -3.12 -2.96
CA GLN A 119 6.67 -2.97 -3.55
C GLN A 119 6.36 -1.51 -3.91
N MET A 120 6.67 -0.57 -3.00
CA MET A 120 6.49 0.87 -3.24
C MET A 120 7.39 1.38 -4.38
N TYR A 121 8.64 0.90 -4.42
CA TYR A 121 9.56 1.20 -5.51
C TYR A 121 9.03 0.72 -6.86
N VAL A 122 8.63 -0.55 -6.95
CA VAL A 122 8.09 -1.14 -8.19
C VAL A 122 6.79 -0.45 -8.62
N LEU A 123 5.89 -0.14 -7.69
CA LEU A 123 4.67 0.61 -7.99
C LEU A 123 5.00 1.99 -8.57
N THR A 124 5.96 2.71 -7.97
CA THR A 124 6.41 4.01 -8.47
C THR A 124 7.02 3.90 -9.87
N LEU A 125 7.81 2.85 -10.12
CA LEU A 125 8.36 2.55 -11.45
C LEU A 125 7.24 2.36 -12.48
N ILE A 126 6.19 1.60 -12.16
CA ILE A 126 5.02 1.39 -13.04
C ILE A 126 4.30 2.70 -13.31
N LEU A 127 4.10 3.53 -12.28
CA LEU A 127 3.39 4.80 -12.42
C LEU A 127 4.15 5.80 -13.30
N ARG A 128 5.48 5.93 -13.12
CA ARG A 128 6.33 6.85 -13.89
C ARG A 128 6.64 6.38 -15.30
N THR A 129 6.74 5.07 -15.53
CA THR A 129 7.14 4.51 -16.82
C THR A 129 5.97 4.48 -17.80
N SER A 130 6.16 4.95 -19.03
CA SER A 130 5.13 4.90 -20.08
C SER A 130 5.10 3.56 -20.85
N SER A 131 6.15 2.74 -20.71
CA SER A 131 6.25 1.46 -21.42
C SER A 131 5.25 0.44 -20.89
N ASN A 132 4.78 -0.42 -21.80
CA ASN A 132 3.87 -1.52 -21.49
C ASN A 132 4.64 -2.80 -21.09
N ASP A 133 5.80 -2.66 -20.46
CA ASP A 133 6.61 -3.82 -20.05
C ASP A 133 5.87 -4.61 -18.94
N ARG A 134 5.86 -5.94 -19.07
CA ARG A 134 5.22 -6.86 -18.12
C ARG A 134 6.08 -7.13 -16.89
N ARG A 135 7.40 -6.99 -17.00
CA ARG A 135 8.36 -7.27 -15.91
C ARG A 135 8.01 -6.54 -14.60
N PRO A 136 7.77 -5.21 -14.58
CA PRO A 136 7.47 -4.53 -13.32
C PRO A 136 6.12 -4.95 -12.72
N PHE A 137 5.13 -5.33 -13.53
CA PHE A 137 3.86 -5.86 -13.02
C PHE A 137 4.01 -7.22 -12.35
N ILE A 138 4.85 -8.10 -12.91
CA ILE A 138 5.19 -9.39 -12.28
C ILE A 138 5.96 -9.15 -10.98
N ALA A 139 6.93 -8.23 -10.98
CA ALA A 139 7.67 -7.85 -9.79
C ALA A 139 6.74 -7.31 -8.69
N LEU A 140 5.74 -6.50 -9.04
CA LEU A 140 4.74 -5.98 -8.11
C LEU A 140 3.97 -7.12 -7.43
N CYS A 141 3.55 -8.11 -8.22
CA CYS A 141 2.83 -9.28 -7.71
C CYS A 141 3.70 -10.09 -6.74
N LEU A 142 4.94 -10.39 -7.11
CA LEU A 142 5.87 -11.14 -6.26
C LEU A 142 6.21 -10.37 -4.97
N SER A 143 6.45 -9.06 -5.07
CA SER A 143 6.72 -8.22 -3.89
C SER A 143 5.53 -8.12 -2.96
N ASN A 144 4.30 -8.04 -3.50
CA ASN A 144 3.06 -8.05 -2.70
C ASN A 144 2.90 -9.37 -1.94
N VAL A 145 3.13 -10.51 -2.61
CA VAL A 145 3.06 -11.83 -1.96
C VAL A 145 4.12 -11.93 -0.86
N ALA A 146 5.37 -11.56 -1.16
CA ALA A 146 6.46 -11.57 -0.19
C ALA A 146 6.24 -10.61 1.00
N PHE A 147 5.52 -9.51 0.79
CA PHE A 147 5.11 -8.59 1.85
C PHE A 147 3.98 -9.16 2.73
N MET A 148 3.00 -9.83 2.12
CA MET A 148 1.84 -10.35 2.83
C MET A 148 2.12 -11.64 3.60
N LEU A 149 2.98 -12.53 3.09
CA LEU A 149 3.23 -13.83 3.72
C LEU A 149 3.73 -13.74 5.18
N PRO A 150 4.74 -12.90 5.51
CA PRO A 150 5.28 -12.89 6.86
C PRO A 150 4.42 -12.11 7.85
N TRP A 151 3.60 -11.16 7.39
CA TRP A 151 2.81 -10.27 8.24
C TRP A 151 1.33 -10.17 7.82
N GLN A 152 0.45 -10.75 8.61
CA GLN A 152 -0.99 -10.82 8.34
C GLN A 152 -1.69 -9.45 8.21
N PHE A 153 -1.16 -8.42 8.86
CA PHE A 153 -1.72 -7.06 8.85
C PHE A 153 -1.23 -6.22 7.66
N ALA A 154 -0.35 -6.77 6.81
CA ALA A 154 0.12 -6.13 5.57
C ALA A 154 -1.02 -5.65 4.66
N GLN A 155 -2.17 -6.34 4.70
CA GLN A 155 -3.37 -5.98 3.94
C GLN A 155 -3.87 -4.57 4.27
N PHE A 156 -3.70 -4.10 5.51
CA PHE A 156 -4.13 -2.74 5.88
C PHE A 156 -3.25 -1.67 5.21
N ILE A 157 -1.94 -1.90 5.11
CA ILE A 157 -1.04 -1.00 4.38
C ILE A 157 -1.34 -1.03 2.87
N LEU A 158 -1.61 -2.21 2.30
CA LEU A 158 -1.99 -2.28 0.89
C LEU A 158 -3.37 -1.65 0.64
N PHE A 159 -4.29 -1.74 1.59
CA PHE A 159 -5.58 -1.04 1.52
C PHE A 159 -5.40 0.48 1.52
N THR A 160 -4.58 1.04 2.41
CA THR A 160 -4.32 2.50 2.40
C THR A 160 -3.62 2.94 1.11
N GLN A 161 -2.76 2.09 0.55
CA GLN A 161 -2.17 2.33 -0.77
C GLN A 161 -3.25 2.38 -1.87
N ILE A 162 -4.17 1.41 -1.95
CA ILE A 162 -5.27 1.45 -2.94
C ILE A 162 -6.19 2.65 -2.68
N ALA A 163 -6.48 2.97 -1.42
CA ALA A 163 -7.24 4.15 -1.03
C ALA A 163 -6.57 5.47 -1.45
N SER A 164 -5.24 5.50 -1.55
CA SER A 164 -4.50 6.66 -2.06
C SER A 164 -4.47 6.73 -3.60
N LEU A 165 -4.35 5.59 -4.28
CA LEU A 165 -4.32 5.49 -5.74
C LEU A 165 -5.69 5.72 -6.38
N PHE A 166 -6.76 5.34 -5.70
CA PHE A 166 -8.11 5.45 -6.24
C PHE A 166 -8.52 6.91 -6.51
N PRO A 167 -8.37 7.87 -5.59
CA PRO A 167 -8.58 9.29 -5.89
C PRO A 167 -7.70 9.81 -7.03
N MET A 168 -6.44 9.38 -7.11
CA MET A 168 -5.55 9.76 -8.21
C MET A 168 -6.08 9.28 -9.57
N TYR A 169 -6.65 8.07 -9.62
CA TYR A 169 -7.33 7.55 -10.80
C TYR A 169 -8.61 8.33 -11.13
N VAL A 170 -9.45 8.64 -10.13
CA VAL A 170 -10.71 9.38 -10.30
C VAL A 170 -10.47 10.80 -10.85
N VAL A 171 -9.45 11.49 -10.34
CA VAL A 171 -9.05 12.82 -10.84
C VAL A 171 -8.45 12.75 -12.25
N GLY A 172 -7.84 11.61 -12.60
CA GLY A 172 -7.29 11.34 -13.94
C GLY A 172 -5.77 11.45 -14.04
N TYR A 173 -5.04 11.39 -12.93
CA TYR A 173 -3.57 11.34 -12.93
C TYR A 173 -3.02 10.00 -13.41
N ILE A 174 -3.81 8.92 -13.30
CA ILE A 174 -3.40 7.56 -13.68
C ILE A 174 -4.24 7.09 -14.87
N GLU A 175 -3.57 6.60 -15.91
CA GLU A 175 -4.24 6.02 -17.06
C GLU A 175 -5.10 4.80 -16.65
N PRO A 176 -6.38 4.70 -17.11
CA PRO A 176 -7.26 3.60 -16.73
C PRO A 176 -6.72 2.21 -17.05
N SER A 177 -6.06 2.05 -18.20
CA SER A 177 -5.47 0.78 -18.64
C SER A 177 -4.36 0.31 -17.69
N LYS A 178 -3.51 1.25 -17.24
CA LYS A 178 -2.43 1.00 -16.29
C LYS A 178 -2.97 0.69 -14.91
N PHE A 179 -3.94 1.47 -14.44
CA PHE A 179 -4.55 1.24 -13.14
C PHE A 179 -5.27 -0.11 -13.07
N GLN A 180 -5.98 -0.50 -14.14
CA GLN A 180 -6.62 -1.82 -14.23
C GLN A 180 -5.60 -2.97 -14.08
N LYS A 181 -4.43 -2.85 -14.72
CA LYS A 181 -3.35 -3.85 -14.58
C LYS A 181 -2.80 -3.90 -13.16
N ILE A 182 -2.61 -2.74 -12.52
CA ILE A 182 -2.18 -2.67 -11.11
C ILE A 182 -3.19 -3.41 -10.21
N ILE A 183 -4.49 -3.13 -10.36
CA ILE A 183 -5.54 -3.78 -9.57
C ILE A 183 -5.58 -5.29 -9.82
N TYR A 184 -5.44 -5.72 -11.07
CA TYR A 184 -5.39 -7.13 -11.43
C TYR A 184 -4.19 -7.87 -10.79
N MET A 185 -2.99 -7.28 -10.81
CA MET A 185 -1.83 -7.86 -10.15
C MET A 185 -2.00 -7.95 -8.63
N ASN A 186 -2.63 -6.95 -8.01
CA ASN A 186 -2.95 -6.98 -6.59
C ASN A 186 -3.97 -8.09 -6.26
N MET A 187 -5.02 -8.28 -7.08
CA MET A 187 -5.97 -9.38 -6.92
C MET A 187 -5.29 -10.75 -7.03
N ILE A 188 -4.43 -10.97 -8.04
CA ILE A 188 -3.63 -12.20 -8.15
C ILE A 188 -2.77 -12.40 -6.90
N SER A 189 -2.14 -11.33 -6.40
CA SER A 189 -1.30 -11.41 -5.20
C SER A 189 -2.09 -11.89 -3.98
N VAL A 190 -3.31 -11.37 -3.78
CA VAL A 190 -4.20 -11.81 -2.69
C VAL A 190 -4.56 -13.29 -2.84
N THR A 191 -4.93 -13.72 -4.05
CA THR A 191 -5.25 -15.13 -4.33
C THR A 191 -4.05 -16.04 -4.10
N LEU A 192 -2.85 -15.67 -4.55
CA LEU A 192 -1.62 -16.43 -4.31
C LEU A 192 -1.30 -16.50 -2.82
N SER A 193 -1.40 -15.39 -2.09
CA SER A 193 -1.21 -15.38 -0.64
C SER A 193 -2.24 -16.24 0.10
N PHE A 194 -3.51 -16.23 -0.34
CA PHE A 194 -4.54 -17.11 0.20
C PHE A 194 -4.18 -18.60 0.04
N ILE A 195 -3.71 -18.99 -1.15
CA ILE A 195 -3.28 -20.37 -1.44
C ILE A 195 -2.06 -20.75 -0.59
N LEU A 196 -1.03 -19.89 -0.57
CA LEU A 196 0.22 -20.14 0.16
C LEU A 196 0.05 -20.12 1.69
N MET A 197 -0.98 -19.45 2.19
CA MET A 197 -1.37 -19.45 3.61
C MET A 197 -2.35 -20.58 3.96
N PHE A 198 -2.45 -21.61 3.12
CA PHE A 198 -3.30 -22.79 3.32
C PHE A 198 -4.79 -22.43 3.52
N GLY A 199 -5.30 -21.50 2.73
CA GLY A 199 -6.72 -21.15 2.72
C GLY A 199 -7.16 -20.24 3.86
N ASN A 200 -6.27 -19.38 4.38
CA ASN A 200 -6.62 -18.40 5.40
C ASN A 200 -7.66 -17.39 4.86
N SER A 201 -8.92 -17.56 5.27
CA SER A 201 -10.07 -16.77 4.80
C SER A 201 -9.95 -15.27 5.10
N MET A 202 -9.11 -14.87 6.07
CA MET A 202 -8.85 -13.47 6.41
C MET A 202 -8.41 -12.64 5.18
N TYR A 203 -7.68 -13.24 4.23
CA TYR A 203 -7.25 -12.56 3.01
C TYR A 203 -8.41 -12.17 2.11
N LEU A 204 -9.39 -13.05 1.97
CA LEU A 204 -10.54 -12.83 1.10
C LEU A 204 -11.58 -11.93 1.78
N SER A 205 -11.79 -12.08 3.09
CA SER A 205 -12.74 -11.26 3.88
C SER A 205 -12.18 -9.91 4.35
N SER A 206 -11.08 -9.45 3.75
CA SER A 206 -10.43 -8.20 4.14
C SER A 206 -11.04 -6.97 3.46
N TYR A 207 -10.88 -5.80 4.08
CA TYR A 207 -11.17 -4.50 3.43
C TYR A 207 -10.35 -4.32 2.16
N TYR A 208 -9.10 -4.80 2.14
CA TYR A 208 -8.24 -4.75 0.98
C TYR A 208 -8.83 -5.51 -0.22
N SER A 209 -9.21 -6.78 -0.05
CA SER A 209 -9.80 -7.59 -1.11
C SER A 209 -11.13 -7.00 -1.62
N SER A 210 -11.98 -6.56 -0.68
CA SER A 210 -13.24 -5.87 -1.00
C SER A 210 -13.01 -4.59 -1.80
N SER A 211 -11.97 -3.81 -1.44
CA SER A 211 -11.63 -2.57 -2.14
C SER A 211 -11.11 -2.81 -3.55
N LEU A 212 -10.34 -3.89 -3.78
CA LEU A 212 -9.85 -4.28 -5.10
C LEU A 212 -11.01 -4.66 -6.02
N LEU A 213 -11.96 -5.46 -5.52
CA LEU A 213 -13.16 -5.84 -6.27
C LEU A 213 -14.02 -4.63 -6.61
N MET A 214 -14.24 -3.71 -5.66
CA MET A 214 -14.96 -2.47 -5.93
C MET A 214 -14.26 -1.58 -6.94
N THR A 215 -12.95 -1.39 -6.80
CA THR A 215 -12.16 -0.62 -7.77
C THR A 215 -12.26 -1.23 -9.16
N TRP A 216 -12.13 -2.55 -9.28
CA TRP A 216 -12.27 -3.26 -10.54
C TRP A 216 -13.67 -3.07 -11.15
N ALA A 217 -14.73 -3.20 -10.36
CA ALA A 217 -16.10 -2.97 -10.81
C ALA A 217 -16.32 -1.52 -11.30
N ILE A 218 -15.77 -0.53 -10.60
CA ILE A 218 -15.85 0.89 -11.00
C ILE A 218 -15.08 1.15 -12.30
N ILE A 219 -13.91 0.54 -12.48
CA ILE A 219 -13.15 0.64 -13.74
C ILE A 219 -13.95 0.05 -14.90
N LEU A 220 -14.57 -1.11 -14.74
CA LEU A 220 -15.40 -1.74 -15.77
C LEU A 220 -16.63 -0.91 -16.15
N LYS A 221 -17.27 -0.26 -15.17
CA LYS A 221 -18.46 0.58 -15.39
C LYS A 221 -18.13 2.04 -15.72
N ARG A 222 -16.85 2.40 -15.87
CA ARG A 222 -16.40 3.78 -16.10
C ARG A 222 -17.09 4.45 -17.28
N ASN A 223 -17.22 3.76 -18.42
CA ASN A 223 -17.82 4.33 -19.62
C ASN A 223 -19.30 4.68 -19.41
N GLU A 224 -20.03 3.82 -18.70
CA GLU A 224 -21.44 4.06 -18.35
C GLU A 224 -21.58 5.24 -17.39
N ILE A 225 -20.69 5.34 -16.38
CA ILE A 225 -20.66 6.48 -15.44
C ILE A 225 -20.37 7.80 -16.18
N GLN A 226 -19.50 7.78 -17.19
CA GLN A 226 -19.19 8.96 -18.00
C GLN A 226 -20.34 9.36 -18.93
N LYS A 227 -21.11 8.40 -19.44
CA LYS A 227 -22.29 8.65 -20.29
C LYS A 227 -23.45 9.35 -19.56
N LEU A 228 -23.52 9.25 -18.24
CA LEU A 228 -24.58 9.87 -17.42
C LEU A 228 -24.59 11.42 -17.48
N GLY A 229 -23.68 12.07 -18.21
CA GLY A 229 -23.74 13.50 -18.49
C GLY A 229 -23.57 14.39 -17.25
N VAL A 230 -23.19 13.81 -16.10
CA VAL A 230 -23.02 14.51 -14.83
C VAL A 230 -21.76 15.38 -14.82
N SER A 231 -21.71 16.37 -13.91
CA SER A 231 -20.51 17.21 -13.77
C SER A 231 -19.34 16.32 -13.36
N LYS A 232 -18.09 16.68 -13.69
CA LYS A 232 -16.91 15.88 -13.27
C LYS A 232 -16.86 15.76 -11.74
N LEU A 233 -17.24 16.83 -11.03
CA LEU A 233 -17.31 16.81 -9.57
C LEU A 233 -18.34 15.77 -9.07
N ASN A 234 -19.53 15.74 -9.65
CA ASN A 234 -20.55 14.75 -9.29
C ASN A 234 -20.07 13.33 -9.64
N CYS A 235 -19.40 13.15 -10.77
CA CYS A 235 -18.79 11.87 -11.16
C CYS A 235 -17.75 11.42 -10.12
N TRP A 236 -16.90 12.33 -9.64
CA TRP A 236 -15.93 12.04 -8.59
C TRP A 236 -16.59 11.65 -7.26
N LEU A 237 -17.62 12.38 -6.84
CA LEU A 237 -18.38 12.08 -5.62
C LEU A 237 -19.14 10.77 -5.72
N ILE A 238 -19.72 10.45 -6.87
CA ILE A 238 -20.41 9.18 -7.11
C ILE A 238 -19.41 8.02 -7.07
N GLN A 239 -18.27 8.14 -7.75
CA GLN A 239 -17.24 7.08 -7.74
C GLN A 239 -16.63 6.89 -6.35
N GLY A 240 -16.34 7.99 -5.64
CA GLY A 240 -15.83 7.95 -4.27
C GLY A 240 -16.80 7.33 -3.29
N SER A 241 -18.07 7.74 -3.31
CA SER A 241 -19.10 7.20 -2.42
C SER A 241 -19.42 5.74 -2.75
N ALA A 242 -19.52 5.38 -4.03
CA ALA A 242 -19.73 4.00 -4.46
C ALA A 242 -18.57 3.09 -4.04
N TRP A 243 -17.32 3.56 -4.17
CA TRP A 243 -16.15 2.81 -3.73
C TRP A 243 -16.15 2.59 -2.22
N TRP A 244 -16.39 3.65 -1.44
CA TRP A 244 -16.40 3.58 0.03
C TRP A 244 -17.52 2.67 0.56
N CYS A 245 -18.77 2.98 0.19
CA CYS A 245 -19.93 2.20 0.63
C CYS A 245 -19.87 0.76 0.11
N GLY A 246 -19.49 0.58 -1.15
CA GLY A 246 -19.36 -0.75 -1.75
C GLY A 246 -18.28 -1.59 -1.08
N THR A 247 -17.16 -1.00 -0.66
CA THR A 247 -16.09 -1.72 0.04
C THR A 247 -16.57 -2.22 1.41
N ILE A 248 -17.30 -1.38 2.14
CA ILE A 248 -17.88 -1.75 3.44
C ILE A 248 -18.90 -2.88 3.26
N ILE A 249 -19.84 -2.73 2.32
CA ILE A 249 -20.87 -3.73 2.04
C ILE A 249 -20.26 -5.06 1.60
N LEU A 250 -19.31 -5.04 0.66
CA LEU A 250 -18.62 -6.26 0.20
C LEU A 250 -17.84 -6.94 1.32
N LYS A 251 -17.20 -6.17 2.22
CA LYS A 251 -16.53 -6.74 3.40
C LYS A 251 -17.53 -7.52 4.25
N PHE A 252 -18.65 -6.89 4.61
CA PHE A 252 -19.69 -7.55 5.41
C PHE A 252 -20.27 -8.79 4.73
N LEU A 253 -20.55 -8.72 3.43
CA LEU A 253 -21.05 -9.86 2.65
C LEU A 253 -20.02 -11.00 2.59
N THR A 254 -18.76 -10.68 2.33
CA THR A 254 -17.69 -11.69 2.21
C THR A 254 -17.41 -12.36 3.55
N SER A 255 -17.40 -11.59 4.65
CA SER A 255 -17.30 -12.14 6.02
C SER A 255 -18.46 -13.08 6.35
N LYS A 256 -19.70 -12.70 5.99
CA LYS A 256 -20.89 -13.55 6.18
C LYS A 256 -20.79 -14.86 5.38
N ILE A 257 -20.43 -14.78 4.10
CA ILE A 257 -20.36 -15.95 3.20
C ILE A 257 -19.28 -16.95 3.65
N LEU A 258 -18.11 -16.45 4.04
CA LEU A 258 -17.00 -17.30 4.45
C LEU A 258 -17.14 -17.83 5.89
N GLY A 259 -18.22 -17.51 6.59
CA GLY A 259 -18.45 -17.95 7.97
C GLY A 259 -17.35 -17.47 8.94
N VAL A 260 -16.65 -16.39 8.58
CA VAL A 260 -15.62 -15.80 9.42
C VAL A 260 -16.34 -14.87 10.39
N SER A 261 -16.79 -15.45 11.51
CA SER A 261 -17.17 -14.69 12.70
C SER A 261 -16.05 -13.70 12.96
N ASP A 262 -16.41 -12.42 13.00
CA ASP A 262 -15.48 -11.29 13.01
C ASP A 262 -14.22 -11.63 13.83
N HIS A 263 -13.08 -11.87 13.16
CA HIS A 263 -11.81 -11.54 13.79
C HIS A 263 -11.69 -10.02 13.72
N ILE A 264 -12.54 -9.38 14.53
CA ILE A 264 -12.22 -8.31 15.47
C ILE A 264 -10.71 -8.29 15.67
N CYS A 265 -10.02 -7.37 15.01
CA CYS A 265 -8.62 -7.15 15.38
C CYS A 265 -8.14 -5.75 15.03
N LEU A 266 -8.71 -5.09 14.02
CA LEU A 266 -8.40 -3.68 13.76
C LEU A 266 -9.62 -2.76 13.78
N SER A 267 -10.74 -3.13 13.15
CA SER A 267 -11.98 -2.33 13.29
C SER A 267 -12.38 -2.20 14.75
N ASP A 268 -12.22 -3.28 15.49
CA ASP A 268 -12.59 -3.40 16.89
C ASP A 268 -11.52 -2.84 17.80
N LEU A 269 -10.25 -2.86 17.40
CA LEU A 269 -9.18 -2.13 18.08
C LEU A 269 -9.37 -0.61 17.93
N ILE A 270 -9.72 -0.15 16.72
CA ILE A 270 -10.09 1.25 16.46
C ILE A 270 -11.38 1.60 17.21
N ALA A 271 -12.39 0.71 17.23
CA ALA A 271 -13.62 0.91 17.99
C ALA A 271 -13.39 0.86 19.50
N ALA A 272 -12.43 0.09 19.99
CA ALA A 272 -12.03 0.11 21.39
C ALA A 272 -11.33 1.40 21.76
N GLY A 273 -10.42 1.88 20.90
CA GLY A 273 -9.77 3.17 21.10
C GLY A 273 -10.74 4.35 21.05
N ILE A 274 -11.69 4.36 20.11
CA ILE A 274 -12.59 5.50 19.86
C ILE A 274 -13.92 5.38 20.62
N LEU A 275 -14.59 4.23 20.54
CA LEU A 275 -15.91 3.96 21.13
C LEU A 275 -15.84 3.28 22.51
N ARG A 276 -14.64 2.99 23.05
CA ARG A 276 -14.43 2.26 24.32
C ARG A 276 -15.15 0.90 24.40
N TYR A 277 -15.37 0.27 23.25
CA TYR A 277 -15.85 -1.10 23.20
C TYR A 277 -14.74 -2.05 23.64
N THR A 278 -15.00 -3.00 24.53
CA THR A 278 -13.99 -3.96 24.99
C THR A 278 -14.52 -5.38 24.89
N ASP A 279 -13.77 -6.22 24.18
CA ASP A 279 -13.85 -7.66 24.25
C ASP A 279 -12.49 -8.24 24.66
N PHE A 280 -12.45 -9.55 24.96
CA PHE A 280 -11.24 -10.19 25.47
C PHE A 280 -10.04 -10.05 24.51
N ASP A 281 -10.30 -10.19 23.20
CA ASP A 281 -9.26 -10.07 22.18
C ASP A 281 -8.74 -8.64 22.08
N THR A 282 -9.61 -7.65 22.13
CA THR A 282 -9.20 -6.24 22.05
C THR A 282 -8.47 -5.79 23.32
N LEU A 283 -8.91 -6.24 24.49
CA LEU A 283 -8.25 -6.00 25.78
C LEU A 283 -6.78 -6.45 25.74
N LYS A 284 -6.51 -7.62 25.18
CA LYS A 284 -5.15 -8.15 25.03
C LYS A 284 -4.24 -7.20 24.25
N TYR A 285 -4.75 -6.58 23.19
CA TYR A 285 -3.96 -5.62 22.40
C TYR A 285 -3.86 -4.26 23.11
N THR A 286 -4.97 -3.73 23.64
CA THR A 286 -4.98 -2.40 24.31
C THR A 286 -4.17 -2.37 25.62
N CYS A 287 -3.85 -3.51 26.22
CA CYS A 287 -2.97 -3.57 27.39
C CYS A 287 -1.48 -3.32 27.07
N SER A 288 -1.06 -3.47 25.81
CA SER A 288 0.34 -3.24 25.43
C SER A 288 0.49 -1.78 24.99
N PRO A 289 1.51 -1.03 25.47
CA PRO A 289 1.65 0.39 25.20
C PRO A 289 1.79 0.73 23.71
N GLU A 290 2.17 -0.25 22.88
CA GLU A 290 2.32 -0.11 21.44
C GLU A 290 1.00 0.07 20.68
N PHE A 291 -0.14 -0.30 21.28
CA PHE A 291 -1.47 -0.13 20.70
C PHE A 291 -2.28 1.01 21.35
N ASP A 292 -1.70 1.73 22.31
CA ASP A 292 -2.31 2.92 22.89
C ASP A 292 -2.06 4.15 21.98
N PHE A 293 -2.72 5.27 22.28
CA PHE A 293 -2.49 6.52 21.58
C PHE A 293 -1.02 6.95 21.68
N MET A 294 -0.49 7.48 20.57
CA MET A 294 0.90 7.89 20.46
C MET A 294 1.32 8.83 21.60
N GLU A 295 2.37 8.44 22.32
CA GLU A 295 2.91 9.22 23.42
C GLU A 295 3.37 10.61 22.95
N LYS A 296 3.13 11.64 23.76
CA LYS A 296 3.59 13.01 23.48
C LYS A 296 5.11 13.10 23.34
N ALA A 297 5.85 12.20 23.99
CA ALA A 297 7.30 12.10 23.90
C ALA A 297 7.76 11.82 22.46
N THR A 298 7.08 10.90 21.76
CA THR A 298 7.37 10.55 20.36
C THR A 298 7.20 11.76 19.43
N LEU A 299 6.13 12.53 19.61
CA LEU A 299 5.90 13.75 18.82
C LEU A 299 6.97 14.83 19.07
N LEU A 300 7.45 14.93 20.31
CA LEU A 300 8.57 15.81 20.65
C LEU A 300 9.86 15.35 19.98
N ILE A 301 10.15 14.05 19.97
CA ILE A 301 11.33 13.47 19.32
C ILE A 301 11.30 13.78 17.82
N TYR A 302 10.18 13.55 17.12
CA TYR A 302 10.06 13.85 15.68
C TYR A 302 10.14 15.34 15.35
N THR A 303 9.75 16.20 16.29
CA THR A 303 9.93 17.64 16.15
C THR A 303 11.41 18.01 16.32
N LYS A 304 12.12 17.40 17.28
CA LYS A 304 13.55 17.62 17.51
C LYS A 304 14.43 17.11 16.37
N THR A 305 14.08 15.98 15.75
CA THR A 305 14.80 15.45 14.58
C THR A 305 14.47 16.20 13.29
N LEU A 306 13.65 17.26 13.36
CA LEU A 306 13.11 18.02 12.22
C LEU A 306 12.29 17.19 11.21
N LEU A 307 12.05 15.91 11.49
CA LEU A 307 11.30 15.02 10.62
C LEU A 307 9.86 15.54 10.43
N LEU A 308 9.16 15.84 11.53
CA LEU A 308 7.78 16.32 11.49
C LEU A 308 7.66 17.70 10.78
N PRO A 309 8.47 18.73 11.13
CA PRO A 309 8.47 20.00 10.41
C PRO A 309 8.70 19.87 8.91
N VAL A 310 9.70 19.07 8.49
CA VAL A 310 10.04 18.89 7.08
C VAL A 310 8.89 18.20 6.33
N VAL A 311 8.31 17.14 6.90
CA VAL A 311 7.16 16.44 6.31
C VAL A 311 5.95 17.36 6.19
N MET A 312 5.67 18.20 7.19
CA MET A 312 4.57 19.16 7.15
C MET A 312 4.75 20.21 6.03
N VAL A 313 5.97 20.75 5.88
CA VAL A 313 6.28 21.71 4.82
C VAL A 313 6.08 21.07 3.44
N ILE A 314 6.65 19.88 3.22
CA ILE A 314 6.51 19.14 1.96
C ILE A 314 5.04 18.83 1.66
N THR A 315 4.29 18.36 2.66
CA THR A 315 2.86 18.05 2.53
C THR A 315 2.05 19.30 2.17
N CYS A 316 2.35 20.45 2.79
CA CYS A 316 1.71 21.73 2.47
C CYS A 316 1.98 22.16 1.02
N PHE A 317 3.22 22.02 0.54
CA PHE A 317 3.56 22.31 -0.86
C PHE A 317 2.82 21.39 -1.85
N ILE A 318 2.79 20.08 -1.57
CA ILE A 318 2.06 19.10 -2.39
C ILE A 318 0.56 19.40 -2.39
N PHE A 319 -0.01 19.70 -1.22
CA PHE A 319 -1.43 20.04 -1.08
C PHE A 319 -1.78 21.30 -1.88
N LYS A 320 -1.01 22.38 -1.73
CA LYS A 320 -1.20 23.62 -2.51
C LYS A 320 -1.18 23.36 -4.02
N LYS A 321 -0.19 22.60 -4.50
CA LYS A 321 -0.10 22.22 -5.92
C LYS A 321 -1.32 21.41 -6.37
N THR A 322 -1.70 20.39 -5.59
CA THR A 322 -2.83 19.51 -5.88
C THR A 322 -4.14 20.27 -5.93
N VAL A 323 -4.39 21.18 -4.99
CA VAL A 323 -5.58 22.05 -4.97
C VAL A 323 -5.60 22.95 -6.20
N GLY A 324 -4.45 23.51 -6.59
CA GLY A 324 -4.31 24.33 -7.79
C GLY A 324 -4.57 23.57 -9.09
N ASP A 325 -4.13 22.31 -9.20
CA ASP A 325 -4.38 21.43 -10.34
C ASP A 325 -5.87 21.02 -10.40
N ILE A 326 -6.46 20.61 -9.28
CA ILE A 326 -7.88 20.24 -9.18
C ILE A 326 -8.78 21.43 -9.54
N SER A 327 -8.46 22.62 -9.01
CA SER A 327 -9.22 23.84 -9.29
C SER A 327 -9.20 24.19 -10.78
N ARG A 328 -8.05 24.02 -11.45
CA ARG A 328 -7.94 24.19 -12.91
C ARG A 328 -8.80 23.18 -13.67
N VAL A 329 -8.76 21.90 -13.30
CA VAL A 329 -9.57 20.84 -13.94
C VAL A 329 -11.07 21.09 -13.78
N LEU A 330 -11.50 21.55 -12.60
CA LEU A 330 -12.88 21.91 -12.33
C LEU A 330 -13.30 23.16 -13.11
N ALA A 331 -12.46 24.20 -13.15
CA ALA A 331 -12.72 25.43 -13.90
C ALA A 331 -12.88 25.15 -15.40
N THR A 332 -11.96 24.41 -16.03
CA THR A 332 -12.05 24.02 -17.45
C THR A 332 -13.36 23.27 -17.75
N ASN A 333 -13.86 22.46 -16.82
CA ASN A 333 -15.13 21.76 -17.01
C ASN A 333 -16.35 22.68 -16.92
N VAL A 334 -16.32 23.67 -16.02
CA VAL A 334 -17.37 24.71 -15.96
C VAL A 334 -17.39 25.51 -17.25
N TYR A 335 -16.22 25.92 -17.76
CA TYR A 335 -16.09 26.60 -19.06
C TYR A 335 -16.63 25.74 -20.23
N LEU A 336 -16.28 24.44 -20.27
CA LEU A 336 -16.74 23.53 -21.32
C LEU A 336 -18.27 23.35 -21.30
N ARG A 337 -18.86 23.15 -20.11
CA ARG A 337 -20.32 23.08 -19.94
C ARG A 337 -21.02 24.38 -20.36
N CYS A 338 -20.44 25.54 -20.02
CA CYS A 338 -20.97 26.82 -20.46
C CYS A 338 -20.97 26.96 -21.99
N CYS A 339 -19.91 26.53 -22.69
CA CYS A 339 -19.88 26.52 -24.17
C CYS A 339 -20.90 25.48 -24.75
N LEU A 340 -21.10 24.31 -24.11
CA LEU A 340 -22.08 23.27 -24.53
C LEU A 340 -23.56 23.67 -24.31
N CYS A 341 -23.93 24.17 -23.12
CA CYS A 341 -25.31 24.60 -22.84
C CYS A 341 -25.78 25.71 -23.77
N ARG A 342 -24.87 26.60 -24.18
CA ARG A 342 -25.18 27.70 -25.09
C ARG A 342 -25.46 27.23 -26.53
N CYS A 343 -24.95 26.06 -26.93
CA CYS A 343 -25.25 25.44 -28.23
C CYS A 343 -26.63 24.78 -28.29
N HIS A 344 -27.19 24.35 -27.14
CA HIS A 344 -28.47 23.62 -27.10
C HIS A 344 -29.71 24.53 -27.00
N ALA A 345 -29.52 25.84 -26.73
CA ALA A 345 -30.61 26.79 -26.49
C ALA A 345 -31.07 27.59 -27.74
N TYR A 346 -30.69 27.19 -28.95
CA TYR A 346 -31.11 27.84 -30.20
C TYR A 346 -31.89 26.87 -31.10
N ASN A 347 -33.23 26.93 -31.03
CA ASN A 347 -34.21 26.47 -32.04
C ASN A 347 -33.88 25.22 -32.89
N GLY A 348 -33.45 24.11 -32.27
CA GLY A 348 -33.36 22.81 -32.96
C GLY A 348 -32.44 22.77 -34.18
N LYS A 349 -31.59 23.79 -34.37
CA LYS A 349 -30.58 23.87 -35.43
C LYS A 349 -29.24 24.17 -34.76
N CYS A 350 -28.26 23.29 -34.92
CA CYS A 350 -26.89 23.53 -34.48
C CYS A 350 -26.31 24.74 -35.24
N GLN A 351 -26.53 25.94 -34.71
CA GLN A 351 -25.87 27.16 -35.15
C GLN A 351 -24.90 27.55 -34.03
N ALA A 352 -23.60 27.49 -34.32
CA ALA A 352 -22.58 27.96 -33.39
C ALA A 352 -22.73 29.48 -33.22
N VAL A 353 -23.43 29.91 -32.17
CA VAL A 353 -23.58 31.33 -31.87
C VAL A 353 -22.32 31.82 -31.14
N TYR A 354 -21.43 32.44 -31.92
CA TYR A 354 -20.19 33.09 -31.48
C TYR A 354 -20.51 34.26 -30.55
N THR A 355 -20.62 34.03 -29.24
CA THR A 355 -20.86 35.11 -28.24
C THR A 355 -19.84 35.11 -27.11
N SER A 356 -18.74 34.38 -27.25
CA SER A 356 -17.59 34.45 -26.36
C SER A 356 -16.32 34.52 -27.20
N SER A 357 -15.64 35.66 -27.15
CA SER A 357 -14.30 35.89 -27.72
C SER A 357 -13.20 35.08 -27.02
N HIS A 358 -13.54 34.15 -26.13
CA HIS A 358 -12.60 33.37 -25.32
C HIS A 358 -12.74 31.84 -25.40
N CYS A 359 -13.63 31.27 -26.22
CA CYS A 359 -13.65 29.81 -26.43
C CYS A 359 -12.57 29.46 -27.49
N GLU A 360 -11.38 28.99 -27.05
CA GLU A 360 -10.24 28.62 -27.92
C GLU A 360 -10.63 27.64 -29.05
N SER A 361 -9.99 27.77 -30.23
CA SER A 361 -10.28 26.94 -31.42
C SER A 361 -10.09 25.43 -31.20
N SER A 362 -9.25 25.04 -30.24
CA SER A 362 -9.02 23.65 -29.81
C SER A 362 -10.26 23.04 -29.15
N THR A 363 -11.01 23.84 -28.40
CA THR A 363 -12.26 23.48 -27.71
C THR A 363 -13.39 23.27 -28.71
N LEU A 364 -13.45 24.10 -29.75
CA LEU A 364 -14.38 24.00 -30.87
C LEU A 364 -14.21 22.70 -31.69
N ARG A 365 -12.97 22.24 -31.92
CA ARG A 365 -12.72 20.96 -32.60
C ARG A 365 -13.23 19.78 -31.79
N ARG A 366 -13.09 19.81 -30.46
CA ARG A 366 -13.57 18.73 -29.58
C ARG A 366 -15.10 18.65 -29.54
N CYS A 367 -15.79 19.79 -29.47
CA CYS A 367 -17.26 19.84 -29.60
C CYS A 367 -17.75 19.30 -30.96
N ARG A 368 -17.04 19.62 -32.05
CA ARG A 368 -17.40 19.13 -33.40
C ARG A 368 -17.20 17.61 -33.51
N LEU A 369 -16.20 17.05 -32.82
CA LEU A 369 -15.94 15.61 -32.77
C LEU A 369 -16.97 14.85 -31.91
N GLU A 370 -17.33 15.40 -30.74
CA GLU A 370 -18.32 14.81 -29.84
C GLU A 370 -19.73 14.85 -30.44
N ALA A 371 -20.10 15.94 -31.14
CA ALA A 371 -21.36 16.01 -31.89
C ALA A 371 -21.40 15.02 -33.07
N TRP A 372 -20.28 14.83 -33.77
CA TRP A 372 -20.18 13.80 -34.81
C TRP A 372 -20.32 12.38 -34.24
N LEU A 373 -19.74 12.10 -33.07
CA LEU A 373 -19.83 10.79 -32.39
C LEU A 373 -21.20 10.51 -31.75
N GLN A 374 -22.07 11.51 -31.59
CA GLN A 374 -23.45 11.30 -31.15
C GLN A 374 -24.44 11.10 -32.32
N HIS A 375 -24.02 11.46 -33.55
CA HIS A 375 -24.82 11.31 -34.76
C HIS A 375 -24.34 10.17 -35.69
N ALA A 376 -23.19 9.56 -35.39
CA ALA A 376 -22.67 8.33 -36.00
C ALA A 376 -22.84 7.16 -35.03
#